data_AF-A0A2E3P268-F1
#
_entry.id   AF-A0A2E3P268-F1
#
_cell.length_a   1.000
_cell.length_b   1.000
_cell.length_c   1.000
_cell.angle_alpha   90.00
_cell.angle_beta   90.00
_cell.angle_gamma   90.00
#
_symmetry.space_group_name_H-M   'P 1'
#
loop_
_entity.id
_entity.type
_entity.pdbx_description
1 polymer ?
#
loop_
_entity_poly.entity_id
_entity_poly.type
_entity_poly.pdbx_seq_one_letter_code
_entity_poly.pdbx_strand_id
1 'polypeptide(L)'
;MDMTALRYASCSLAAAVLAAVLSAGSAAAQTPPGAASEAPPPAAKARITKRDCRRVLRHQPSGDVAYKPGVDARGKAVAPADLSGGFKMVLPDVFEFNVTKDLTAYLGGAEDQLAADKAAALAAEKSAAATDATVSSATQSLTAAQTTYDNAA
;
A
#
# COMPACT_ATOMS: atom_id res chain seq x y z
N MET A 1 26.84 69.65 -8.27
CA MET A 1 25.64 68.97 -8.80
C MET A 1 25.84 67.49 -8.52
N ASP A 2 25.66 67.01 -7.28
CA ASP A 2 24.36 66.70 -6.63
C ASP A 2 23.47 65.80 -7.50
N MET A 3 22.79 64.75 -7.06
CA MET A 3 22.57 64.14 -5.74
C MET A 3 21.60 62.97 -6.00
N THR A 4 22.01 61.70 -5.86
CA THR A 4 21.12 60.54 -5.59
C THR A 4 21.92 59.27 -5.27
N ALA A 5 22.86 59.41 -4.36
CA ALA A 5 23.34 58.32 -3.53
C ALA A 5 22.30 58.08 -2.40
N LEU A 6 21.31 57.22 -2.61
CA LEU A 6 20.41 56.82 -1.51
C LEU A 6 19.63 55.52 -1.74
N ARG A 7 20.25 54.41 -2.17
CA ARG A 7 19.64 53.07 -2.02
C ARG A 7 20.63 51.94 -1.70
N TYR A 8 21.86 52.27 -1.32
CA TYR A 8 22.88 51.29 -0.94
C TYR A 8 23.54 51.72 0.36
N ALA A 9 23.01 51.28 1.50
CA ALA A 9 23.72 51.25 2.76
C ALA A 9 22.86 50.54 3.81
N SER A 10 23.26 49.31 4.13
CA SER A 10 23.54 48.86 5.50
C SER A 10 22.44 49.01 6.56
N CYS A 11 21.94 47.88 7.05
CA CYS A 11 22.15 47.42 8.44
C CYS A 11 21.27 46.18 8.62
N SER A 12 21.84 44.98 8.61
CA SER A 12 22.37 44.35 9.82
C SER A 12 21.28 44.06 10.84
N LEU A 13 21.10 42.75 11.07
CA LEU A 13 20.81 42.10 12.34
C LEU A 13 19.83 42.74 13.33
N ALA A 14 18.92 41.88 13.80
CA ALA A 14 18.15 41.95 15.04
C ALA A 14 16.79 42.68 14.99
N ALA A 15 15.73 41.87 14.94
CA ALA A 15 14.46 42.11 15.63
C ALA A 15 13.60 40.83 15.52
N ALA A 16 14.04 39.69 16.05
CA ALA A 16 13.57 39.17 17.34
C ALA A 16 12.62 40.08 18.17
N VAL A 17 11.52 40.61 17.63
CA VAL A 17 10.36 41.06 18.44
C VAL A 17 9.08 41.04 17.58
N LEU A 18 8.40 39.90 17.50
CA LEU A 18 6.93 39.89 17.48
C LEU A 18 6.36 38.54 17.93
N ALA A 19 6.86 38.07 19.08
CA ALA A 19 6.14 37.13 19.91
C ALA A 19 5.48 37.93 21.05
N ALA A 20 4.23 38.35 20.86
CA ALA A 20 3.32 38.72 21.93
C ALA A 20 1.90 38.87 21.38
N VAL A 21 0.92 38.38 22.16
CA VAL A 21 -0.53 38.47 21.94
C VAL A 21 -1.14 37.29 21.19
N LEU A 22 -1.24 36.15 21.88
CA LEU A 22 -2.54 35.47 22.07
C LEU A 22 -2.45 34.52 23.28
N SER A 23 -2.64 35.08 24.48
CA SER A 23 -2.80 34.32 25.72
C SER A 23 -4.06 34.81 26.44
N ALA A 24 -5.13 34.01 26.41
CA ALA A 24 -6.12 33.90 27.48
C ALA A 24 -7.26 32.95 27.03
N GLY A 25 -7.22 31.70 27.49
CA GLY A 25 -8.30 30.75 27.24
C GLY A 25 -8.05 29.35 27.77
N SER A 26 -7.52 29.20 28.98
CA SER A 26 -7.49 27.89 29.65
C SER A 26 -8.67 27.80 30.61
N ALA A 27 -9.76 27.19 30.12
CA ALA A 27 -10.83 26.70 30.97
C ALA A 27 -10.25 25.65 31.93
N ALA A 28 -10.24 25.97 33.21
CA ALA A 28 -9.91 25.00 34.26
C ALA A 28 -11.03 23.94 34.32
N ALA A 29 -10.81 22.80 33.67
CA ALA A 29 -11.58 21.60 33.92
C ALA A 29 -11.21 21.10 35.33
N GLN A 30 -12.18 21.12 36.24
CA GLN A 30 -12.05 20.51 37.56
C GLN A 30 -12.08 18.99 37.38
N THR A 31 -10.95 18.33 37.56
CA THR A 31 -10.86 16.87 37.60
C THR A 31 -11.39 16.38 38.94
N PRO A 32 -12.45 15.55 38.99
CA PRO A 32 -12.83 14.88 40.23
C PRO A 32 -11.69 13.95 40.68
N PRO A 33 -11.51 13.72 42.00
CA PRO A 33 -10.48 12.82 42.50
C PRO A 33 -10.71 11.42 41.92
N GLY A 34 -9.68 10.94 41.21
CA GLY A 34 -9.70 9.69 40.48
C GLY A 34 -10.09 8.52 41.38
N ALA A 35 -11.09 7.77 40.93
CA ALA A 35 -11.22 6.37 41.28
C ALA A 35 -9.88 5.69 40.95
N ALA A 36 -9.24 5.11 41.97
CA ALA A 36 -8.10 4.23 41.76
C ALA A 36 -8.58 3.07 40.87
N SER A 37 -8.18 3.11 39.60
CA SER A 37 -8.35 2.00 38.69
C SER A 37 -7.31 0.95 39.09
N GLU A 38 -7.74 -0.03 39.89
CA GLU A 38 -6.97 -1.25 40.13
C GLU A 38 -6.76 -1.91 38.75
N ALA A 39 -5.56 -1.78 38.20
CA ALA A 39 -5.23 -2.42 36.95
C ALA A 39 -5.34 -3.95 37.12
N PRO A 40 -6.05 -4.67 36.22
CA PRO A 40 -6.14 -6.11 36.32
C PRO A 40 -4.72 -6.72 36.30
N PRO A 41 -4.44 -7.76 37.11
CA PRO A 41 -3.12 -8.36 37.19
C PRO A 41 -2.67 -8.77 35.78
N PRO A 42 -1.36 -8.62 35.45
CA PRO A 42 -0.87 -8.96 34.13
C PRO A 42 -1.22 -10.41 33.82
N ALA A 43 -1.98 -10.62 32.75
CA ALA A 43 -2.39 -11.95 32.32
C ALA A 43 -1.14 -12.84 32.20
N ALA A 44 -1.13 -13.94 32.96
CA ALA A 44 -0.02 -14.88 32.96
C ALA A 44 0.22 -15.42 31.54
N LYS A 45 1.32 -15.02 30.91
CA LYS A 45 1.67 -15.47 29.56
C LYS A 45 2.28 -16.87 29.63
N ALA A 46 1.49 -17.89 29.31
CA ALA A 46 2.01 -19.23 29.13
C ALA A 46 2.87 -19.31 27.86
N ARG A 47 4.14 -19.71 27.99
CA ARG A 47 5.02 -19.99 26.85
C ARG A 47 4.99 -21.49 26.55
N ILE A 48 4.47 -21.86 25.38
CA ILE A 48 4.43 -23.24 24.90
C ILE A 48 5.68 -23.50 24.06
N THR A 49 6.49 -24.49 24.42
CA THR A 49 7.67 -24.84 23.62
C THR A 49 7.30 -25.75 22.44
N LYS A 50 8.19 -25.86 21.44
CA LYS A 50 8.02 -26.81 20.31
C LYS A 50 7.93 -28.27 20.80
N ARG A 51 8.58 -28.61 21.92
CA ARG A 51 8.50 -29.94 22.53
C ARG A 51 7.09 -30.18 23.10
N ASP A 52 6.51 -29.18 23.76
CA ASP A 52 5.17 -29.26 24.33
C ASP A 52 4.11 -29.37 23.22
N CYS A 53 4.26 -28.57 22.16
CA CYS A 53 3.38 -28.63 20.99
C CYS A 53 3.35 -30.03 20.36
N ARG A 54 4.52 -30.67 20.15
CA ARG A 54 4.58 -32.05 19.62
C ARG A 54 3.92 -33.09 20.52
N ARG A 55 3.85 -32.86 21.83
CA ARG A 55 3.17 -33.77 22.76
C ARG A 55 1.66 -33.64 22.66
N VAL A 56 1.16 -32.41 22.48
CA VAL A 56 -0.27 -32.10 22.34
C VAL A 56 -0.83 -32.54 20.98
N LEU A 57 -0.01 -32.47 19.92
CA LEU A 57 -0.44 -32.82 18.55
C LEU A 57 -0.58 -34.33 18.27
N ARG A 58 -0.24 -35.23 19.21
CA ARG A 58 -0.47 -36.66 19.02
C ARG A 58 -1.93 -36.99 19.27
N HIS A 59 -2.77 -36.75 18.27
CA HIS A 59 -4.13 -37.27 18.27
C HIS A 59 -4.09 -38.79 18.13
N GLN A 60 -4.44 -39.51 19.20
CA GLN A 60 -4.76 -40.92 19.15
C GLN A 60 -6.29 -41.04 19.14
N PRO A 61 -6.91 -41.33 17.99
CA PRO A 61 -8.36 -41.53 17.95
C PRO A 61 -8.74 -42.68 18.89
N SER A 62 -9.78 -42.50 19.70
CA SER A 62 -10.40 -43.63 20.40
C SER A 62 -11.03 -44.57 19.37
N GLY A 63 -11.16 -45.86 19.68
CA GLY A 63 -11.75 -46.84 18.75
C GLY A 63 -13.18 -46.51 18.32
N ASP A 64 -13.87 -45.67 19.09
CA ASP A 64 -15.26 -45.26 18.85
C ASP A 64 -15.42 -44.17 17.80
N VAL A 65 -14.34 -43.52 17.33
CA VAL A 65 -14.42 -42.51 16.25
C VAL A 65 -14.35 -43.12 14.85
N ALA A 66 -14.20 -44.44 14.75
CA ALA A 66 -14.33 -45.14 13.47
C ALA A 66 -15.77 -45.02 12.98
N TYR A 67 -15.97 -44.45 11.78
CA TYR A 67 -17.27 -44.35 11.14
C TYR A 67 -17.91 -45.74 11.03
N LYS A 68 -19.10 -45.90 11.62
CA LYS A 68 -19.92 -47.12 11.52
C LYS A 68 -21.00 -46.88 10.46
N PRO A 69 -20.94 -47.50 9.28
CA PRO A 69 -21.98 -47.33 8.27
C PRO A 69 -23.32 -47.83 8.82
N GLY A 70 -24.34 -46.98 8.69
CA GLY A 70 -25.71 -47.30 9.11
C GLY A 70 -26.50 -48.07 8.04
N VAL A 71 -27.80 -48.22 8.28
CA VAL A 71 -28.79 -48.70 7.30
C VAL A 71 -29.67 -47.53 6.86
N ASP A 72 -30.05 -47.50 5.59
CA ASP A 72 -31.02 -46.52 5.08
C ASP A 72 -32.44 -46.87 5.55
N ALA A 73 -33.41 -45.97 5.29
CA ALA A 73 -34.80 -46.17 5.70
C ALA A 73 -35.48 -47.41 5.10
N ARG A 74 -34.86 -48.07 4.12
CA ARG A 74 -35.36 -49.28 3.44
C ARG A 74 -34.59 -50.54 3.89
N GLY A 75 -33.74 -50.43 4.91
CA GLY A 75 -32.96 -51.54 5.46
C GLY A 75 -31.72 -51.90 4.64
N LYS A 76 -31.31 -51.08 3.68
CA LYS A 76 -30.10 -51.33 2.87
C LYS A 76 -28.89 -50.68 3.55
N ALA A 77 -27.74 -51.36 3.52
CA ALA A 77 -26.48 -50.80 4.02
C ALA A 77 -26.13 -49.47 3.32
N VAL A 78 -25.83 -48.44 4.12
CA VAL A 78 -25.36 -47.13 3.64
C VAL A 78 -23.90 -47.26 3.24
N ALA A 79 -23.59 -46.86 2.01
CA ALA A 79 -22.22 -46.87 1.55
C ALA A 79 -21.38 -45.82 2.28
N PRO A 80 -20.09 -46.07 2.55
CA PRO A 80 -19.22 -45.09 3.22
C PRO A 80 -19.11 -43.80 2.42
N ALA A 81 -18.91 -42.66 3.10
CA ALA A 81 -18.75 -41.37 2.44
C ALA A 81 -17.52 -41.30 1.52
N ASP A 82 -16.54 -42.19 1.73
CA ASP A 82 -15.35 -42.35 0.89
C ASP A 82 -15.55 -43.44 -0.17
N LEU A 83 -16.67 -43.38 -0.89
CA LEU A 83 -16.82 -44.16 -2.12
C LEU A 83 -15.91 -43.54 -3.18
N SER A 84 -14.67 -44.01 -3.27
CA SER A 84 -13.69 -43.60 -4.28
C SER A 84 -13.41 -42.10 -4.24
N GLY A 85 -12.67 -41.67 -3.21
CA GLY A 85 -12.16 -40.32 -3.04
C GLY A 85 -11.70 -39.67 -4.35
N GLY A 86 -12.45 -38.65 -4.75
CA GLY A 86 -12.12 -37.73 -5.83
C GLY A 86 -12.93 -37.99 -7.09
N PHE A 87 -13.84 -37.06 -7.40
CA PHE A 87 -14.30 -36.87 -8.77
C PHE A 87 -13.07 -36.78 -9.69
N LYS A 88 -12.90 -37.74 -10.59
CA LYS A 88 -11.93 -37.66 -11.69
C LYS A 88 -12.49 -36.76 -12.78
N MET A 89 -12.76 -35.50 -12.43
CA MET A 89 -13.06 -34.48 -13.43
C MET A 89 -11.72 -33.89 -13.89
N VAL A 90 -11.48 -33.97 -15.20
CA VAL A 90 -10.37 -33.24 -15.83
C VAL A 90 -10.77 -31.77 -15.79
N LEU A 91 -10.15 -31.00 -14.89
CA LEU A 91 -10.31 -29.54 -14.87
C LEU A 91 -9.52 -28.95 -16.04
N PRO A 92 -10.07 -27.94 -16.73
CA PRO A 92 -9.30 -27.18 -17.71
C PRO A 92 -8.20 -26.37 -17.01
N ASP A 93 -7.12 -26.10 -17.74
CA ASP A 93 -6.05 -25.22 -17.25
C ASP A 93 -6.48 -23.74 -17.16
N VAL A 94 -7.55 -23.37 -17.87
CA VAL A 94 -8.06 -21.99 -17.94
C VAL A 94 -9.57 -21.98 -17.70
N PHE A 95 -10.00 -21.09 -16.80
CA PHE A 95 -11.42 -20.79 -16.56
C PHE A 95 -11.72 -19.37 -17.03
N GLU A 96 -12.57 -19.24 -18.04
CA GLU A 96 -13.04 -17.95 -18.54
C GLU A 96 -14.45 -17.67 -18.02
N PHE A 97 -14.66 -16.46 -17.49
CA PHE A 97 -15.98 -15.99 -17.08
C PHE A 97 -16.15 -14.53 -17.42
N ASN A 98 -17.36 -14.16 -17.83
CA ASN A 98 -17.72 -12.78 -18.11
C ASN A 98 -18.05 -12.05 -16.80
N VAL A 99 -17.34 -10.97 -16.53
CA VAL A 99 -17.64 -10.10 -15.39
C VAL A 99 -18.71 -9.09 -15.84
N THR A 100 -19.95 -9.30 -15.42
CA THR A 100 -21.10 -8.44 -15.77
C THR A 100 -21.41 -7.38 -14.70
N LYS A 101 -20.68 -7.40 -13.58
CA LYS A 101 -20.85 -6.46 -12.49
C LYS A 101 -19.68 -5.51 -12.46
N ASP A 102 -19.98 -4.24 -12.25
CA ASP A 102 -18.97 -3.23 -12.06
C ASP A 102 -18.23 -3.49 -10.74
N LEU A 103 -16.94 -3.79 -10.85
CA LEU A 103 -16.08 -4.12 -9.70
C LEU A 103 -15.33 -2.89 -9.17
N THR A 104 -15.39 -1.75 -9.86
CA THR A 104 -14.64 -0.52 -9.51
C THR A 104 -14.97 -0.03 -8.10
N ALA A 105 -16.26 -0.13 -7.71
CA ALA A 105 -16.75 0.20 -6.37
C ALA A 105 -16.12 -0.68 -5.26
N TYR A 106 -15.70 -1.91 -5.57
CA TYR A 106 -15.12 -2.85 -4.60
C TYR A 106 -13.60 -2.85 -4.61
N LEU A 107 -13.00 -2.44 -5.72
CA LEU A 107 -11.54 -2.37 -5.89
C LEU A 107 -10.95 -1.04 -5.38
N GLY A 108 -11.73 -0.27 -4.63
CA GLY A 108 -11.25 0.92 -3.92
C GLY A 108 -11.32 2.21 -4.74
N GLY A 109 -12.09 2.28 -5.82
CA GLY A 109 -12.48 3.54 -6.47
C GLY A 109 -11.33 4.46 -6.92
N ALA A 110 -10.12 3.93 -7.09
CA ALA A 110 -8.93 4.71 -7.43
C ALA A 110 -8.87 5.09 -8.92
N GLU A 111 -10.02 5.25 -9.58
CA GLU A 111 -10.10 5.66 -10.98
C GLU A 111 -9.46 7.03 -11.18
N ASP A 112 -9.61 7.93 -10.21
CA ASP A 112 -8.96 9.26 -10.22
C ASP A 112 -7.43 9.16 -10.06
N GLN A 113 -6.95 8.23 -9.21
CA GLN A 113 -5.53 7.98 -9.02
C GLN A 113 -4.91 7.34 -10.28
N LEU A 114 -5.61 6.37 -10.87
CA LEU A 114 -5.20 5.70 -12.10
C LEU A 114 -5.20 6.66 -13.30
N ALA A 115 -6.17 7.56 -13.38
CA ALA A 115 -6.22 8.59 -14.40
C ALA A 115 -5.06 9.58 -14.24
N ALA A 116 -4.74 9.99 -13.00
CA ALA A 116 -3.60 10.86 -12.70
C ALA A 116 -2.26 10.17 -13.05
N ASP A 117 -2.09 8.90 -12.68
CA ASP A 117 -0.86 8.13 -12.96
C ASP A 117 -0.67 7.91 -14.47
N LYS A 118 -1.75 7.60 -15.19
CA LYS A 118 -1.72 7.44 -16.66
C LYS A 118 -1.45 8.78 -17.36
N ALA A 119 -2.03 9.87 -16.88
CA ALA A 119 -1.76 11.20 -17.40
C ALA A 119 -0.30 11.61 -17.15
N ALA A 120 0.25 11.28 -15.98
CA ALA A 120 1.65 11.53 -15.64
C ALA A 120 2.60 10.72 -16.55
N ALA A 121 2.30 9.46 -16.83
CA ALA A 121 3.08 8.63 -17.75
C ALA A 121 3.10 9.20 -19.18
N LEU A 122 1.93 9.59 -19.70
CA LEU A 122 1.81 10.20 -21.03
C LEU A 122 2.51 11.57 -21.11
N ALA A 123 2.47 12.35 -20.04
CA ALA A 123 3.20 13.62 -19.95
C ALA A 123 4.72 13.41 -19.94
N ALA A 124 5.21 12.38 -19.23
CA ALA A 124 6.62 12.01 -19.21
C ALA A 124 7.11 11.61 -20.61
N GLU A 125 6.37 10.75 -21.32
CA GLU A 125 6.69 10.34 -22.70
C GLU A 125 6.74 11.54 -23.66
N LYS A 126 5.78 12.47 -23.54
CA LYS A 126 5.77 13.68 -24.36
C LYS A 126 6.97 14.59 -24.08
N SER A 127 7.40 14.67 -22.82
CA SER A 127 8.60 15.43 -22.46
C SER A 127 9.89 14.79 -22.99
N ALA A 128 9.98 13.45 -22.98
CA ALA A 128 11.10 12.72 -23.58
C ALA A 128 11.17 12.94 -25.11
N ALA A 129 10.04 12.88 -25.79
CA ALA A 129 9.98 13.17 -27.23
C ALA A 129 10.37 14.63 -27.55
N ALA A 130 9.97 15.58 -26.69
CA ALA A 130 10.38 16.97 -26.84
C ALA A 130 11.89 17.16 -26.62
N THR A 131 12.49 16.48 -25.64
CA THR A 131 13.94 16.54 -25.41
C THR A 131 14.72 15.89 -26.55
N ASP A 132 14.27 14.76 -27.08
CA ASP A 132 14.92 14.10 -28.22
C ASP A 132 14.91 14.98 -29.48
N ALA A 133 13.78 15.66 -29.72
CA ALA A 133 13.68 16.63 -30.82
C ALA A 133 14.67 17.79 -30.67
N THR A 134 14.87 18.30 -29.44
CA THR A 134 15.86 19.36 -29.17
C THR A 134 17.31 18.88 -29.28
N VAL A 135 17.59 17.64 -28.89
CA VAL A 135 18.94 17.07 -29.05
C VAL A 135 19.24 16.90 -30.54
N SER A 136 18.30 16.41 -31.34
CA SER A 136 18.49 16.24 -32.78
C SER A 136 18.78 17.56 -33.50
N SER A 137 18.11 18.65 -33.12
CA SER A 137 18.36 19.97 -33.75
C SER A 137 19.70 20.58 -33.31
N ALA A 138 20.11 20.35 -32.05
CA ALA A 138 21.43 20.72 -31.57
C ALA A 138 22.54 19.95 -32.32
N THR A 139 22.35 18.66 -32.55
CA THR A 139 23.29 17.84 -33.34
C THR A 139 23.40 18.34 -34.78
N GLN A 140 22.29 18.67 -35.45
CA GLN A 140 22.31 19.24 -36.80
C GLN A 140 23.09 20.56 -36.87
N SER A 141 22.93 21.42 -35.85
CA SER A 141 23.63 22.69 -35.76
C SER A 141 25.15 22.49 -35.57
N LEU A 142 25.55 21.52 -34.76
CA LEU A 142 26.96 21.15 -34.56
C LEU A 142 27.57 20.56 -35.84
N THR A 143 26.85 19.69 -36.55
CA THR A 143 27.32 19.12 -37.82
C THR A 143 27.47 20.20 -38.89
N ALA A 144 26.54 21.15 -38.98
CA ALA A 144 26.64 22.28 -39.90
C ALA A 144 27.85 23.18 -39.57
N ALA A 145 28.12 23.43 -38.29
CA ALA A 145 29.28 24.18 -37.84
C ALA A 145 30.60 23.46 -38.18
N GLN A 146 30.67 22.15 -37.94
CA GLN A 146 31.84 21.33 -38.26
C GLN A 146 32.13 21.31 -39.76
N THR A 147 31.08 21.13 -40.59
CA THR A 147 31.22 21.15 -42.05
C THR A 147 31.74 22.50 -42.55
N THR A 148 31.35 23.60 -41.91
CA THR A 148 31.85 24.94 -42.26
C THR A 148 33.33 25.08 -41.92
N TYR A 149 33.76 24.53 -40.77
CA TYR A 149 35.16 24.53 -40.38
C TYR A 149 36.03 23.68 -41.32
N ASP A 150 35.59 22.47 -41.65
CA ASP A 150 36.34 21.55 -42.52
C ASP A 150 36.52 22.08 -43.95
N ASN A 151 35.56 22.86 -44.47
CA ASN A 151 35.66 23.51 -45.79
C ASN A 151 36.54 24.78 -45.80
N ALA A 152 36.93 25.28 -44.64
CA ALA A 152 37.78 26.46 -44.50
C ALA A 152 39.28 26.12 -44.30
N ALA A 153 39.62 24.82 -44.19
CA ALA A 153 40.98 24.28 -44.09
C ALA A 153 41.49 23.79 -45.45
#